data_AF-A0A7U6QNY7-F1
#
_entry.id   AF-A0A7U6QNY7-F1
#
_cell.length_a   1.000
_cell.length_b   1.000
_cell.length_c   1.000
_cell.angle_alpha   90.00
_cell.angle_beta   90.00
_cell.angle_gamma   90.00
#
_symmetry.space_group_name_H-M   'P 1'
#
loop_
_entity.id
_entity.type
_entity.pdbx_description
1 polymer ?
#
loop_
_entity_poly.entity_id
_entity_poly.type
_entity_poly.pdbx_seq_one_letter_code
_entity_poly.pdbx_strand_id
1 'polypeptide(L)'
;MARGIQHIALASDDLFASIDMLKAAGIPLMTAPNAAYYEMLSERLPNHGENVADLQTRGILLDGTTEGGAPRLLLQIFSETILGSPVFFEFIQRKGDYADGFGEGNFKALFESIERDQVRRGTVGQQETNQSETETP
;
A
#
# COMPACT_ATOMS: atom_id res chain seq x y z
N MET A 1 -3.76 -7.10 -23.43
CA MET A 1 -3.05 -6.58 -22.25
C MET A 1 -2.21 -5.39 -22.68
N ALA A 2 -2.68 -4.16 -22.49
CA ALA A 2 -1.83 -2.99 -22.74
C ALA A 2 -0.81 -2.86 -21.61
N ARG A 3 0.49 -2.90 -21.93
CA ARG A 3 1.58 -2.62 -21.00
C ARG A 3 1.64 -1.11 -20.78
N GLY A 4 1.23 -0.65 -19.61
CA GLY A 4 1.27 0.75 -19.19
C GLY A 4 1.95 0.89 -17.84
N ILE A 5 2.38 2.12 -17.52
CA ILE A 5 2.86 2.46 -16.18
C ILE A 5 1.69 2.27 -15.21
N GLN A 6 1.87 1.46 -14.17
CA GLN A 6 0.84 1.23 -13.15
C GLN A 6 0.93 2.27 -12.03
N HIS A 7 2.14 2.63 -11.63
CA HIS A 7 2.36 3.65 -10.61
C HIS A 7 3.68 4.38 -10.81
N ILE A 8 3.81 5.54 -10.17
CA ILE A 8 5.04 6.32 -10.10
C ILE A 8 5.38 6.52 -8.62
N ALA A 9 6.57 6.11 -8.22
CA ALA A 9 7.08 6.31 -6.87
C ALA A 9 7.83 7.64 -6.73
N LEU A 10 7.46 8.42 -5.73
CA LEU A 10 8.02 9.72 -5.40
C LEU A 10 8.75 9.60 -4.06
N ALA A 11 10.07 9.75 -4.09
CA ALA A 11 10.89 9.68 -2.89
C ALA A 11 10.73 10.94 -2.03
N SER A 12 10.75 10.77 -0.70
CA SER A 12 10.74 11.87 0.26
C SER A 12 11.74 11.61 1.39
N ASP A 13 12.42 12.68 1.83
CA ASP A 13 13.30 12.66 3.00
C ASP A 13 12.51 12.78 4.31
N ASP A 14 11.26 13.27 4.25
CA ASP A 14 10.32 13.34 5.37
C ASP A 14 8.90 13.00 4.87
N LEU A 15 8.60 11.70 4.92
CA LEU A 15 7.32 11.18 4.44
C LEU A 15 6.15 11.63 5.34
N PHE A 16 6.38 11.83 6.64
CA PHE A 16 5.33 12.24 7.57
C PHE A 16 4.83 13.64 7.22
N ALA A 17 5.75 14.61 7.08
CA ALA A 17 5.41 15.96 6.65
C ALA A 17 4.80 15.97 5.25
N SER A 18 5.34 15.16 4.33
CA SER A 18 4.82 15.04 2.96
C SER A 18 3.37 14.58 2.94
N ILE A 19 3.03 13.55 3.72
CA ILE A 19 1.65 13.04 3.83
C ILE A 19 0.72 14.09 4.42
N ASP A 20 1.15 14.80 5.45
CA ASP A 20 0.34 15.86 6.07
C ASP A 20 0.02 16.97 5.06
N MET A 21 1.00 17.34 4.22
CA MET A 21 0.79 18.29 3.12
C MET A 21 -0.14 17.73 2.03
N LEU A 22 0.03 16.47 1.62
CA LEU A 22 -0.83 15.82 0.62
C LEU A 22 -2.28 15.75 1.08
N LYS A 23 -2.51 15.38 2.34
CA LYS A 23 -3.84 15.36 2.96
C LYS A 23 -4.45 16.77 3.03
N ALA A 24 -3.66 17.77 3.44
CA ALA A 24 -4.11 19.16 3.46
C ALA A 24 -4.46 19.70 2.06
N ALA A 25 -3.77 19.22 1.03
CA ALA A 25 -4.04 19.55 -0.37
C ALA A 25 -5.22 18.75 -0.98
N GLY A 26 -5.85 17.85 -0.22
CA GLY A 26 -6.98 17.05 -0.67
C GLY A 26 -6.62 15.89 -1.60
N ILE A 27 -5.36 15.45 -1.58
CA ILE A 27 -4.95 14.26 -2.36
C ILE A 27 -5.49 13.00 -1.66
N PRO A 28 -6.31 12.18 -2.35
CA PRO A 28 -6.85 10.96 -1.77
C PRO A 28 -5.74 9.90 -1.63
N LEU A 29 -5.55 9.41 -0.41
CA LEU A 29 -4.61 8.35 -0.06
C LEU A 29 -5.39 7.09 0.31
N MET A 30 -4.78 5.92 0.04
CA MET A 30 -5.38 4.65 0.42
C MET A 30 -5.63 4.57 1.92
N THR A 31 -6.66 3.80 2.29
CA THR A 31 -6.98 3.56 3.70
C THR A 31 -5.87 2.74 4.35
N ALA A 32 -5.56 3.07 5.60
CA ALA A 32 -4.61 2.33 6.41
C ALA A 32 -4.99 0.83 6.50
N PRO A 33 -4.01 -0.07 6.64
CA PRO A 33 -4.25 -1.44 7.07
C PRO A 33 -5.02 -1.51 8.40
N ASN A 34 -5.49 -2.72 8.74
CA ASN A 34 -6.13 -2.94 10.04
C ASN A 34 -5.14 -2.75 11.21
N ALA A 35 -5.67 -2.57 12.43
CA ALA A 35 -4.83 -2.40 13.63
C ALA A 35 -3.87 -3.58 13.84
N ALA A 36 -4.29 -4.80 13.51
CA ALA A 36 -3.47 -6.00 13.63
C ALA A 36 -2.16 -5.92 12.82
N TYR A 37 -2.16 -5.29 11.65
CA TYR A 37 -0.93 -5.05 10.88
C TYR A 37 0.13 -4.29 11.71
N TYR A 38 -0.30 -3.23 12.40
CA TYR A 38 0.58 -2.37 13.19
C TYR A 38 1.03 -3.05 14.49
N GLU A 39 0.16 -3.85 15.10
CA GLU A 39 0.50 -4.66 16.29
C GLU A 39 1.61 -5.68 15.98
N MET A 40 1.58 -6.28 14.78
CA MET A 40 2.59 -7.26 14.34
C MET A 40 3.94 -6.65 13.94
N LEU A 41 4.06 -5.32 13.80
CA LEU A 41 5.31 -4.69 13.36
C LEU A 41 6.47 -4.94 14.33
N SER A 42 6.19 -4.95 15.64
CA SER A 42 7.24 -5.17 16.66
C SER A 42 7.83 -6.57 16.60
N GLU A 43 7.04 -7.58 16.19
CA GLU A 43 7.50 -8.96 16.02
C GLU A 43 8.26 -9.13 14.69
N ARG A 44 7.76 -8.50 13.61
CA ARG A 44 8.36 -8.59 12.27
C ARG A 44 9.67 -7.81 12.15
N LEU A 45 9.74 -6.64 12.78
CA LEU A 45 10.85 -5.69 12.70
C LEU A 45 11.22 -5.24 14.12
N PRO A 46 11.81 -6.12 14.95
CA PRO A 46 12.15 -5.77 16.32
C PRO A 46 13.10 -4.57 16.34
N ASN A 47 12.82 -3.60 17.22
CA ASN A 47 13.60 -2.37 17.38
C ASN A 47 13.69 -1.49 16.12
N HIS A 48 12.65 -1.46 15.27
CA HIS A 48 12.60 -0.59 14.10
C HIS A 48 12.66 0.92 14.43
N GLY A 49 12.27 1.34 15.63
CA GLY A 49 12.47 2.71 16.11
C GLY A 49 11.49 3.77 15.55
N GLU A 50 10.51 3.38 14.74
CA GLU A 50 9.44 4.28 14.27
C GLU A 50 8.29 4.37 15.28
N ASN A 51 7.59 5.51 15.32
CA ASN A 51 6.37 5.63 16.12
C ASN A 51 5.19 4.95 15.41
N VAL A 52 4.81 3.76 15.90
CA VAL A 52 3.71 2.96 15.32
C VAL A 52 2.39 3.72 15.27
N ALA A 53 2.10 4.57 16.27
CA ALA A 53 0.86 5.35 16.30
C ALA A 53 0.81 6.41 15.16
N ASP A 54 1.95 7.02 14.85
CA ASP A 54 2.05 7.97 13.74
C ASP A 54 1.92 7.27 12.38
N LEU A 55 2.51 6.09 12.24
CA LEU A 55 2.36 5.25 11.05
C LEU A 55 0.89 4.89 10.82
N GLN A 56 0.21 4.42 11.88
CA GLN A 56 -1.20 4.02 11.83
C GLN A 56 -2.13 5.19 11.51
N THR A 57 -1.92 6.33 12.16
CA THR A 57 -2.73 7.53 11.92
C THR A 57 -2.61 8.02 10.47
N ARG A 58 -1.45 7.81 9.86
CA ARG A 58 -1.19 8.24 8.48
C ARG A 58 -1.48 7.18 7.43
N GLY A 59 -1.60 5.91 7.81
CA GLY A 59 -1.76 4.79 6.90
C GLY A 59 -0.44 4.39 6.22
N ILE A 60 0.69 4.68 6.87
CA ILE A 60 2.01 4.35 6.34
C ILE A 60 2.27 2.86 6.57
N LEU A 61 2.80 2.20 5.56
CA LEU A 61 3.30 0.83 5.60
C LEU A 61 4.79 0.84 5.91
N LEU A 62 5.23 -0.11 6.73
CA LEU A 62 6.63 -0.28 7.12
C LEU A 62 7.12 -1.68 6.72
N ASP A 63 8.24 -1.70 6.01
CA ASP A 63 8.96 -2.92 5.65
C ASP A 63 10.47 -2.73 5.86
N GLY A 64 11.23 -3.80 5.72
CA GLY A 64 12.69 -3.75 5.76
C GLY A 64 13.31 -4.86 6.60
N THR A 65 14.44 -4.55 7.23
CA THR A 65 15.13 -5.47 8.14
C THR A 65 15.78 -4.70 9.28
N THR A 66 15.79 -5.29 10.47
CA THR A 66 16.55 -4.81 11.62
C THR A 66 17.75 -5.70 11.96
N GLU A 67 18.03 -6.69 11.10
CA GLU A 67 19.19 -7.56 11.23
C GLU A 67 20.50 -6.79 11.02
N GLY A 68 21.56 -7.19 11.72
CA GLY A 68 22.87 -6.54 11.63
C GLY A 68 23.00 -5.26 12.46
N GLY A 69 22.02 -4.95 13.31
CA GLY A 69 22.11 -3.89 14.33
C GLY A 69 21.85 -2.47 13.82
N ALA A 70 21.77 -2.27 12.50
CA ALA A 70 21.38 -1.01 11.88
C ALA A 70 20.08 -1.24 11.08
N PRO A 71 18.93 -0.71 11.55
CA PRO A 71 17.66 -0.82 10.84
C PRO A 71 17.75 -0.24 9.43
N ARG A 72 17.30 -1.01 8.45
CA ARG A 72 17.15 -0.58 7.06
C ARG A 72 15.67 -0.68 6.72
N LEU A 73 15.02 0.47 6.64
CA LEU A 73 13.56 0.57 6.64
C LEU A 73 13.05 1.22 5.37
N LEU A 74 11.86 0.77 4.97
CA LEU A 74 11.11 1.29 3.84
C LEU A 74 9.73 1.70 4.32
N LEU A 75 9.48 3.00 4.27
CA LEU A 75 8.17 3.59 4.57
C LEU A 75 7.47 3.88 3.25
N GLN A 76 6.24 3.39 3.07
CA GLN A 76 5.47 3.58 1.84
C GLN A 76 4.02 3.94 2.16
N ILE A 77 3.42 4.74 1.28
CA ILE A 77 1.98 4.98 1.23
C ILE A 77 1.57 5.20 -0.22
N PHE A 78 0.33 4.84 -0.55
CA PHE A 78 -0.19 4.88 -1.91
C PHE A 78 -1.36 5.84 -2.02
N SER A 79 -1.44 6.57 -3.13
CA SER A 79 -2.63 7.34 -3.48
C SER A 79 -3.76 6.42 -3.92
N GLU A 80 -4.99 6.91 -3.87
CA GLU A 80 -6.05 6.30 -4.67
C GLU A 80 -5.76 6.45 -6.18
N THR A 81 -6.50 5.69 -6.99
CA THR A 81 -6.44 5.81 -8.45
C THR A 81 -6.98 7.16 -8.92
N ILE A 82 -6.35 7.72 -9.94
CA ILE A 82 -6.64 9.09 -10.39
C ILE A 82 -7.61 9.08 -11.57
N LEU A 83 -8.72 9.81 -11.45
CA LEU A 83 -9.60 10.22 -12.56
C LEU A 83 -9.97 9.09 -13.55
N GLY A 84 -10.32 7.91 -13.05
CA GLY A 84 -10.77 6.77 -13.87
C GLY A 84 -9.65 6.03 -14.61
N SER A 85 -8.39 6.38 -14.35
CA SER A 85 -7.20 5.64 -14.78
C SER A 85 -6.79 4.61 -13.72
N PRO A 86 -6.24 3.44 -14.08
CA PRO A 86 -5.65 2.50 -13.11
C PRO A 86 -4.34 3.01 -12.48
N VAL A 87 -3.86 4.21 -12.86
CA VAL A 87 -2.60 4.77 -12.36
C VAL A 87 -2.77 5.39 -10.98
N PHE A 88 -1.81 5.12 -10.09
CA PHE A 88 -1.70 5.71 -8.76
C PHE A 88 -0.26 6.18 -8.47
N PHE A 89 -0.08 6.98 -7.43
CA PHE A 89 1.23 7.39 -6.94
C PHE A 89 1.62 6.60 -5.70
N GLU A 90 2.91 6.33 -5.57
CA GLU A 90 3.52 5.84 -4.34
C GLU A 90 4.38 6.96 -3.76
N PHE A 91 4.31 7.16 -2.45
CA PHE A 91 5.22 8.04 -1.73
C PHE A 91 6.07 7.17 -0.81
N ILE A 92 7.39 7.29 -0.95
CA ILE A 92 8.36 6.37 -0.35
C ILE A 92 9.46 7.12 0.39
N GLN A 93 9.83 6.62 1.56
CA GLN A 93 11.03 7.07 2.27
C GLN A 93 11.89 5.85 2.64
N ARG A 94 13.18 5.96 2.31
CA ARG A 94 14.20 4.95 2.59
C ARG A 94 15.02 5.43 3.78
N LYS A 95 15.15 4.62 4.83
CA LYS A 95 15.99 4.91 6.00
C LYS A 95 17.09 3.87 6.15
N GLY A 96 18.29 4.33 6.49
CA GLY A 96 19.52 3.50 6.50
C GLY A 96 20.06 3.24 5.09
N ASP A 97 21.00 2.31 4.95
CA ASP A 97 21.60 1.90 3.66
C ASP A 97 20.64 1.02 2.83
N TYR A 98 19.38 1.42 2.72
CA TYR A 98 18.34 0.73 1.97
C TYR A 98 18.36 1.17 0.50
N ALA A 99 19.49 0.93 -0.17
CA ALA A 99 19.74 1.37 -1.55
C ALA A 99 18.91 0.57 -2.59
N ASP A 100 18.78 -0.75 -2.40
CA ASP A 100 18.28 -1.66 -3.45
C ASP A 100 17.03 -2.48 -3.07
N GLY A 101 16.44 -2.24 -1.88
CA GLY A 101 15.25 -2.99 -1.45
C GLY A 101 13.94 -2.45 -2.05
N PHE A 102 12.99 -3.35 -2.33
CA PHE A 102 11.73 -3.01 -3.01
C PHE A 102 10.49 -3.04 -2.09
N GLY A 103 10.60 -3.56 -0.86
CA GLY A 103 9.47 -3.65 0.07
C GLY A 103 8.41 -4.66 -0.33
N GLU A 104 8.78 -5.92 -0.55
CA GLU A 104 7.86 -6.98 -0.98
C GLU A 104 6.64 -7.15 -0.04
N GLY A 105 6.83 -6.97 1.27
CA GLY A 105 5.77 -7.06 2.25
C GLY A 105 4.77 -5.91 2.15
N ASN A 106 5.26 -4.68 1.92
CA ASN A 106 4.41 -3.52 1.67
C ASN A 106 3.61 -3.68 0.36
N PHE A 107 4.23 -4.25 -0.67
CA PHE A 107 3.57 -4.51 -1.94
C PHE A 107 2.43 -5.52 -1.80
N LYS A 108 2.62 -6.58 -0.99
CA LYS A 108 1.53 -7.54 -0.69
C LYS A 108 0.36 -6.87 0.04
N ALA A 109 0.65 -6.07 1.06
CA ALA A 109 -0.38 -5.33 1.80
C ALA A 109 -1.13 -4.32 0.91
N LEU A 110 -0.45 -3.69 -0.04
CA LEU A 110 -1.06 -2.85 -1.07
C LEU A 110 -2.04 -3.66 -1.94
N PHE A 111 -1.62 -4.81 -2.45
CA PHE A 111 -2.47 -5.65 -3.30
C PHE A 111 -3.74 -6.08 -2.58
N GLU A 112 -3.64 -6.51 -1.33
CA GLU A 112 -4.81 -6.87 -0.51
C GLU A 112 -5.76 -5.68 -0.28
N SER A 113 -5.22 -4.46 -0.16
CA SER A 113 -6.02 -3.24 -0.05
C SER A 113 -6.72 -2.88 -1.38
N ILE A 114 -6.01 -2.98 -2.50
CA ILE A 114 -6.56 -2.74 -3.85
C ILE A 114 -7.65 -3.76 -4.18
N GLU A 115 -7.42 -5.05 -3.93
CA GLU A 115 -8.43 -6.09 -4.17
C GLU A 115 -9.69 -5.84 -3.37
N ARG A 116 -9.55 -5.44 -2.10
CA ARG A 116 -10.69 -5.06 -1.25
C ARG A 116 -11.46 -3.87 -1.82
N ASP A 117 -10.76 -2.87 -2.35
CA ASP A 117 -11.39 -1.70 -2.97
C ASP A 117 -12.06 -2.03 -4.31
N GLN A 118 -11.47 -2.91 -5.14
CA GLN A 118 -12.07 -3.43 -6.37
C GLN A 118 -13.35 -4.24 -6.10
N VAL A 119 -13.35 -5.07 -5.05
CA VAL A 119 -14.55 -5.78 -4.57
C VAL A 119 -15.62 -4.78 -4.11
N ARG A 120 -15.24 -3.75 -3.33
CA ARG A 120 -16.15 -2.71 -2.86
C ARG A 120 -16.76 -1.89 -4.01
N ARG A 121 -15.98 -1.59 -5.05
CA ARG A 121 -16.42 -0.87 -6.27
C ARG A 121 -17.19 -1.77 -7.26
N GLY A 122 -17.37 -3.05 -6.94
CA GLY A 122 -18.15 -4.00 -7.75
C GLY A 122 -17.50 -4.38 -9.08
N THR A 123 -16.18 -4.17 -9.23
CA THR A 123 -15.47 -4.37 -10.51
C THR A 123 -14.95 -5.79 -10.72
N VAL A 124 -15.04 -6.64 -9.68
CA VAL A 124 -14.84 -8.10 -9.81
C VAL A 124 -16.15 -8.70 -10.34
N GLY A 125 -16.25 -8.80 -11.67
CA GLY A 125 -17.36 -9.44 -12.34
C GLY A 125 -17.49 -10.90 -11.91
N GLN A 126 -18.72 -11.27 -11.51
CA GLN A 126 -19.18 -12.65 -11.49
C GLN A 126 -18.72 -13.34 -12.77
N GLN A 127 -17.87 -14.36 -12.66
CA GLN A 127 -17.74 -15.30 -13.75
C GLN A 127 -19.09 -16.00 -13.90
N GLU A 128 -19.70 -15.77 -15.05
CA GLU A 128 -21.02 -16.24 -15.46
C GLU A 128 -21.13 -17.76 -15.27
N THR A 129 -21.93 -18.20 -14.30
CA THR A 129 -22.52 -19.55 -14.32
C THR A 129 -23.77 -19.49 -15.18
N ASN A 130 -23.61 -19.46 -16.51
CA ASN A 130 -24.71 -19.76 -17.44
C ASN A 130 -24.59 -21.23 -17.84
N GLN A 131 -25.13 -22.12 -17.00
CA GLN A 131 -25.56 -23.43 -17.49
C GLN A 131 -26.98 -23.25 -18.04
N SER A 132 -27.12 -23.52 -19.32
CA SER A 132 -28.34 -23.45 -20.11
C SER A 132 -29.44 -24.36 -19.54
N GLU A 133 -30.48 -23.76 -18.98
CA GLU A 133 -31.82 -24.35 -18.95
C GLU A 133 -32.53 -24.00 -20.26
N THR A 134 -32.55 -24.94 -21.22
CA THR A 134 -33.63 -25.03 -22.21
C THR A 134 -33.73 -26.47 -22.72
N GLU A 135 -34.47 -27.32 -21.99
CA GLU A 135 -35.14 -28.48 -22.56
C GLU A 135 -36.55 -28.57 -21.97
N THR A 136 -37.56 -28.15 -22.74
CA THR A 136 -38.89 -28.79 -22.87
C THR A 136 -39.69 -28.03 -23.95
N PRO A 137 -40.69 -28.64 -24.62
CA PRO A 137 -41.61 -29.69 -24.15
C PRO A 137 -41.36 -31.10 -24.70
#